data_AF-A0A3D3B2N9-F1
#
_entry.id   AF-A0A3D3B2N9-F1
#
_cell.length_a   1.000
_cell.length_b   1.000
_cell.length_c   1.000
_cell.angle_alpha   90.00
_cell.angle_beta   90.00
_cell.angle_gamma   90.00
#
_symmetry.space_group_name_H-M   'P 1'
#
loop_
_entity.id
_entity.type
_entity.pdbx_description
1 polymer ?
#
loop_
_entity_poly.entity_id
_entity_poly.type
_entity_poly.pdbx_seq_one_letter_code
_entity_poly.pdbx_strand_id
1 'polypeptide(L)'
;RTMLQALRMGFAGLGVVGLGLCGLGPAQASCQLITATASAGSKAEAARSSQALALQSAYELKRAKRWAYVTLYAHRVKGDPFWKAVRPNGVPSDAQLKPDIITERFYSTCFTGVVVPYVCTTGSSACGQ
;
A
#
# COMPACT_ATOMS: atom_id res chain seq x y z
N ARG A 1 -1.81 -62.22 -18.95
CA ARG A 1 -2.09 -62.87 -20.25
C ARG A 1 -3.27 -63.81 -19.99
N THR A 2 -4.50 -63.55 -20.39
CA THR A 2 -4.96 -63.23 -21.76
C THR A 2 -6.21 -62.33 -21.73
N MET A 3 -6.33 -61.51 -22.77
CA MET A 3 -7.35 -60.50 -23.01
C MET A 3 -8.63 -61.07 -23.63
N LEU A 4 -9.71 -60.29 -23.48
CA LEU A 4 -10.84 -60.08 -24.40
C LEU A 4 -11.86 -61.21 -24.59
N GLN A 5 -13.10 -60.94 -24.18
CA GLN A 5 -14.26 -61.21 -25.02
C GLN A 5 -15.39 -60.18 -24.78
N ALA A 6 -15.64 -59.39 -25.83
CA ALA A 6 -16.90 -58.83 -26.33
C ALA A 6 -17.80 -58.03 -25.34
N LEU A 7 -17.85 -56.70 -25.36
CA LEU A 7 -18.39 -55.79 -26.40
C LEU A 7 -19.84 -56.10 -26.80
N ARG A 8 -20.83 -55.43 -26.18
CA ARG A 8 -21.83 -54.58 -26.87
C ARG A 8 -22.92 -54.01 -25.95
N MET A 9 -23.33 -52.78 -26.30
CA MET A 9 -24.54 -52.02 -25.91
C MET A 9 -24.36 -51.14 -24.66
N GLY A 10 -24.50 -49.82 -24.71
CA GLY A 10 -24.91 -48.93 -25.80
C GLY A 10 -24.96 -47.47 -25.32
N PHE A 11 -24.85 -46.57 -26.30
CA PHE A 11 -25.39 -45.21 -26.34
C PHE A 11 -25.12 -44.22 -25.19
N ALA A 12 -24.29 -43.23 -25.54
CA ALA A 12 -24.56 -41.80 -25.45
C ALA A 12 -24.89 -41.20 -24.06
N GLY A 13 -23.89 -40.50 -23.51
CA GLY A 13 -24.06 -39.57 -22.41
C GLY A 13 -22.81 -38.74 -22.18
N LEU A 14 -22.50 -37.83 -23.11
CA LEU A 14 -21.57 -36.71 -22.88
C LEU A 14 -22.20 -35.78 -21.84
N GLY A 15 -22.01 -36.08 -20.56
CA GLY A 15 -22.36 -35.23 -19.43
C GLY A 15 -21.11 -34.52 -18.92
N VAL A 16 -20.93 -33.28 -19.35
CA VAL A 16 -19.85 -32.38 -18.92
C VAL A 16 -19.79 -32.32 -17.39
N VAL A 17 -18.62 -32.61 -16.81
CA VAL A 17 -18.31 -32.33 -15.40
C VAL A 17 -18.33 -30.81 -15.23
N GLY A 18 -19.46 -30.27 -14.77
CA GLY A 18 -19.57 -28.90 -14.34
C GLY A 18 -18.76 -28.71 -13.06
N LEU A 19 -17.48 -28.37 -13.19
CA LEU A 19 -16.74 -27.78 -12.08
C LEU A 19 -17.43 -26.46 -11.72
N GLY A 20 -18.22 -26.50 -10.65
CA GLY A 20 -18.71 -25.31 -9.98
C GLY A 20 -17.53 -24.47 -9.53
N LEU A 21 -17.17 -23.47 -10.34
CA LEU A 21 -16.36 -22.34 -9.92
C LEU A 21 -17.21 -21.52 -8.94
N CYS A 22 -17.36 -22.03 -7.71
CA CYS A 22 -17.81 -21.25 -6.58
C CYS A 22 -16.90 -20.02 -6.48
N GLY A 23 -17.55 -18.86 -6.41
CA GLY A 23 -16.95 -17.55 -6.65
C GLY A 23 -15.57 -17.37 -6.05
N LEU A 24 -14.61 -17.11 -6.93
CA LEU A 24 -13.45 -16.30 -6.59
C LEU A 24 -13.99 -14.91 -6.24
N GLY A 25 -14.35 -14.70 -4.97
CA GLY A 25 -14.44 -13.34 -4.44
C GLY A 25 -13.11 -12.64 -4.78
N PRO A 26 -13.12 -11.34 -5.14
CA PRO A 26 -11.88 -10.63 -5.38
C PRO A 26 -10.99 -10.86 -4.16
N ALA A 27 -9.76 -11.35 -4.40
CA ALA A 27 -8.78 -11.54 -3.35
C ALA A 27 -8.77 -10.27 -2.49
N GLN A 28 -9.08 -10.39 -1.20
CA GLN A 28 -9.06 -9.26 -0.28
C GLN A 28 -7.66 -8.66 -0.35
N ALA A 29 -7.52 -7.53 -1.04
CA ALA A 29 -6.26 -6.83 -1.12
C ALA A 29 -5.87 -6.50 0.31
N SER A 30 -4.80 -7.11 0.81
CA SER A 30 -4.32 -6.84 2.15
C SER A 30 -3.71 -5.44 2.09
N CYS A 31 -4.45 -4.45 2.57
CA CYS A 31 -4.00 -3.06 2.60
C CYS A 31 -3.29 -2.77 3.92
N GLN A 32 -2.14 -2.12 3.87
CA GLN A 32 -1.41 -1.64 5.04
C GLN A 32 -1.07 -0.16 4.86
N LEU A 33 -1.29 0.63 5.91
CA LEU A 33 -0.85 2.02 5.93
C LEU A 33 0.67 2.07 6.03
N ILE A 34 1.29 2.78 5.10
CA ILE A 34 2.70 3.15 5.16
C ILE A 34 2.80 4.65 5.44
N THR A 35 3.76 5.00 6.30
CA THR A 35 4.05 6.38 6.67
C THR A 35 5.54 6.60 6.65
N ALA A 36 5.98 7.70 6.04
CA ALA A 36 7.38 8.09 6.06
C ALA A 36 7.52 9.58 6.28
N THR A 37 8.44 9.96 7.15
CA THR A 37 8.76 11.37 7.44
C THR A 37 10.15 11.69 6.94
N ALA A 38 10.30 12.83 6.27
CA ALA A 38 11.59 13.39 5.88
C ALA A 38 11.64 14.88 6.18
N SER A 39 12.85 15.41 6.33
CA SER A 39 13.10 16.83 6.47
C SER A 39 14.10 17.33 5.44
N ALA A 40 14.01 18.61 5.10
CA ALA A 40 14.93 19.24 4.16
C ALA A 40 15.00 20.76 4.36
N GLY A 41 15.87 21.41 3.58
CA GLY A 41 15.97 22.86 3.50
C GLY A 41 14.78 23.53 2.80
N SER A 42 13.96 22.77 2.08
CA SER A 42 12.73 23.26 1.43
C SER A 42 11.54 22.32 1.60
N LYS A 43 10.32 22.87 1.57
CA LYS A 43 9.07 22.09 1.64
C LYS A 43 8.97 21.05 0.50
N ALA A 44 9.34 21.44 -0.72
CA ALA A 44 9.24 20.57 -1.89
C ALA A 44 10.20 19.38 -1.80
N GLU A 45 11.42 19.61 -1.33
CA GLU A 45 12.41 18.56 -1.14
C GLU A 45 12.02 17.62 0.00
N ALA A 46 11.58 18.14 1.15
CA ALA A 46 11.09 17.33 2.26
C ALA A 46 9.92 16.43 1.83
N ALA A 47 8.99 16.97 1.04
CA ALA A 47 7.88 16.20 0.49
C ALA A 47 8.38 15.09 -0.45
N ARG A 48 9.23 15.40 -1.44
CA ARG A 48 9.79 14.40 -2.36
C ARG A 48 10.54 13.30 -1.63
N SER A 49 11.39 13.65 -0.66
CA SER A 49 12.14 12.69 0.13
C SER A 49 11.21 11.78 0.96
N SER A 50 10.18 12.34 1.58
CA SER A 50 9.19 11.55 2.34
C SER A 50 8.38 10.60 1.44
N GLN A 51 8.03 11.03 0.22
CA GLN A 51 7.33 10.19 -0.76
C GLN A 51 8.22 9.07 -1.30
N ALA A 52 9.50 9.36 -1.56
CA ALA A 52 10.48 8.37 -1.97
C ALA A 52 10.67 7.29 -0.90
N LEU A 53 10.76 7.68 0.38
CA LEU A 53 10.81 6.74 1.50
C LEU A 53 9.53 5.91 1.61
N ALA A 54 8.34 6.52 1.48
CA ALA A 54 7.08 5.79 1.46
C ALA A 54 7.05 4.74 0.34
N LEU A 55 7.52 5.09 -0.86
CA LEU A 55 7.61 4.15 -1.97
C LEU A 55 8.59 2.99 -1.68
N GLN A 56 9.73 3.27 -1.05
CA GLN A 56 10.66 2.22 -0.62
C GLN A 56 10.00 1.28 0.40
N SER A 57 9.30 1.82 1.40
CA SER A 57 8.53 1.02 2.37
C SER A 57 7.44 0.19 1.70
N ALA A 58 6.81 0.67 0.64
CA ALA A 58 5.83 -0.12 -0.14
C ALA A 58 6.49 -1.33 -0.81
N TYR A 59 7.67 -1.16 -1.39
CA TYR A 59 8.41 -2.27 -2.01
C TYR A 59 9.00 -3.25 -0.99
N GLU A 60 9.41 -2.77 0.18
CA GLU A 60 9.76 -3.63 1.32
C GLU A 60 8.56 -4.44 1.79
N LEU A 61 7.41 -3.81 1.95
CA LEU A 61 6.17 -4.48 2.32
C LEU A 61 5.76 -5.52 1.27
N LYS A 62 5.81 -5.18 -0.01
CA LYS A 62 5.56 -6.11 -1.12
C LYS A 62 6.43 -7.37 -0.99
N ARG A 63 7.74 -7.20 -0.76
CA ARG A 63 8.68 -8.32 -0.57
C ARG A 63 8.37 -9.14 0.67
N ALA A 64 8.10 -8.47 1.80
CA ALA A 64 7.80 -9.11 3.07
C ALA A 64 6.50 -9.93 3.03
N LYS A 65 5.47 -9.43 2.32
CA LYS A 65 4.18 -10.09 2.14
C LYS A 65 4.13 -11.03 0.94
N ARG A 66 5.19 -11.09 0.14
CA ARG A 66 5.27 -11.85 -1.12
C ARG A 66 4.17 -11.50 -2.12
N TRP A 67 3.72 -10.25 -2.14
CA TRP A 67 2.74 -9.80 -3.13
C TRP A 67 3.36 -9.74 -4.52
N ALA A 68 2.61 -10.17 -5.53
CA ALA A 68 2.97 -10.06 -6.94
C ALA A 68 3.04 -8.58 -7.37
N TYR A 69 2.15 -7.75 -6.85
CA TYR A 69 2.13 -6.29 -7.08
C TYR A 69 1.70 -5.51 -5.83
N VAL A 70 1.96 -4.21 -5.82
CA VAL A 70 1.49 -3.29 -4.78
C VAL A 70 0.96 -2.02 -5.46
N THR A 71 -0.23 -1.60 -5.06
CA THR A 71 -0.86 -0.36 -5.49
C THR A 71 -0.91 0.59 -4.30
N LEU A 72 -0.59 1.85 -4.54
CA LEU A 72 -0.59 2.90 -3.53
C LEU A 72 -1.76 3.84 -3.74
N TYR A 73 -2.46 4.15 -2.65
CA TYR A 73 -3.49 5.17 -2.60
C TYR A 73 -3.11 6.22 -1.56
N ALA A 74 -3.31 7.49 -1.88
CA ALA A 74 -3.07 8.57 -0.94
C ALA A 74 -3.90 8.38 0.33
N HIS A 75 -3.24 8.43 1.50
CA HIS A 75 -3.90 8.28 2.78
C HIS A 75 -3.52 9.44 3.69
N ARG A 76 -4.51 10.23 4.13
CA ARG A 76 -4.27 11.38 4.99
C ARG A 76 -3.63 10.94 6.31
N VAL A 77 -2.50 11.56 6.65
CA VAL A 77 -1.78 11.32 7.90
C VAL A 77 -1.51 12.63 8.62
N LYS A 78 -1.45 12.56 9.95
CA LYS A 78 -0.94 13.67 10.77
C LYS A 78 0.57 13.79 10.56
N GLY A 79 1.11 14.99 10.72
CA GLY A 79 2.56 15.17 10.78
C GLY A 79 3.13 14.40 11.97
N ASP A 80 4.17 13.60 11.72
CA ASP A 80 4.88 12.81 12.73
C ASP A 80 6.28 13.41 12.95
N PRO A 81 6.49 14.25 13.99
CA PRO A 81 7.75 14.91 14.24
C PRO A 81 8.81 13.90 14.72
N PHE A 82 10.05 14.03 14.22
CA PHE A 82 11.16 13.16 14.61
C PHE A 82 11.40 13.13 16.13
N TRP A 83 11.41 14.30 16.77
CA TRP A 83 11.58 14.41 18.22
C TRP A 83 10.24 14.60 18.91
N LYS A 84 9.64 13.50 19.33
CA LYS A 84 8.37 13.50 20.08
C LYS A 84 8.52 14.18 21.45
N ALA A 85 9.73 14.20 22.03
CA ALA A 85 10.01 14.88 23.29
C ALA A 85 9.79 16.41 23.22
N VAL A 86 10.10 17.06 22.09
CA VAL A 86 9.87 18.51 21.90
C VAL A 86 8.48 18.83 21.34
N ARG A 87 7.73 17.80 20.93
CA ARG A 87 6.36 17.89 20.42
C ARG A 87 5.51 16.75 21.01
N PRO A 88 5.30 16.71 22.34
CA PRO A 88 4.61 15.60 23.00
C PRO A 88 3.16 15.47 22.55
N ASN A 89 2.54 16.60 22.17
CA ASN A 89 1.18 16.67 21.65
C ASN A 89 1.11 16.67 20.11
N GLY A 90 2.21 16.29 19.45
CA GLY A 90 2.34 16.33 17.99
C GLY A 90 2.59 17.74 17.43
N VAL A 91 2.32 17.89 16.14
CA VAL A 91 2.53 19.14 15.40
C VAL A 91 1.37 20.11 15.67
N PRO A 92 1.61 21.31 16.21
CA PRO A 92 0.55 22.29 16.44
C PRO A 92 0.08 22.90 15.11
N SER A 93 -1.14 23.45 15.11
CA SER A 93 -1.80 23.92 13.88
C SER A 93 -1.09 25.08 13.20
N ASP A 94 -0.46 25.99 13.97
CA ASP A 94 0.32 27.12 13.48
C ASP A 94 1.64 26.70 12.81
N ALA A 95 2.18 25.54 13.17
CA ALA A 95 3.35 24.95 12.53
C ALA A 95 3.00 24.21 11.22
N GLN A 96 1.72 23.96 10.92
CA GLN A 96 1.32 23.25 9.70
C GLN A 96 1.52 24.14 8.47
N LEU A 97 2.20 23.58 7.47
CA LEU A 97 2.50 24.26 6.22
C LEU A 97 1.48 23.84 5.16
N LYS A 98 0.32 24.50 5.15
CA LYS A 98 -0.71 24.31 4.12
C LYS A 98 -0.33 25.01 2.80
N PRO A 99 -0.87 24.57 1.64
CA PRO A 99 -1.68 23.37 1.45
C PRO A 99 -0.87 22.08 1.58
N ASP A 100 -1.55 20.97 1.87
CA ASP A 100 -0.94 19.63 1.80
C ASP A 100 -0.60 19.29 0.34
N ILE A 101 0.41 18.44 0.13
CA ILE A 101 0.81 17.99 -1.21
C ILE A 101 0.18 16.62 -1.45
N ILE A 102 -0.79 16.56 -2.34
CA ILE A 102 -1.61 15.37 -2.57
C ILE A 102 -1.47 14.93 -4.02
N THR A 103 -1.29 13.63 -4.21
CA THR A 103 -1.32 12.93 -5.51
C THR A 103 -2.26 11.74 -5.40
N GLU A 104 -2.41 10.95 -6.46
CA GLU A 104 -3.17 9.69 -6.39
C GLU A 104 -2.59 8.70 -5.37
N ARG A 105 -1.26 8.71 -5.20
CA ARG A 105 -0.53 7.71 -4.41
C ARG A 105 -0.14 8.20 -3.02
N PHE A 106 0.06 9.51 -2.86
CA PHE A 106 0.68 10.10 -1.68
C PHE A 106 -0.15 11.24 -1.12
N TYR A 107 -0.31 11.26 0.20
CA TYR A 107 -0.77 12.42 0.94
C TYR A 107 0.38 12.92 1.83
N SER A 108 0.94 14.08 1.54
CA SER A 108 2.05 14.66 2.30
C SER A 108 1.58 15.86 3.12
N THR A 109 1.61 15.70 4.45
CA THR A 109 1.36 16.77 5.42
C THR A 109 2.69 17.36 5.85
N CYS A 110 2.90 18.66 5.64
CA CYS A 110 4.15 19.35 5.97
C CYS A 110 4.00 20.31 7.15
N PHE A 111 5.09 20.54 7.88
CA PHE A 111 5.15 21.42 9.04
C PHE A 111 6.56 21.95 9.28
N THR A 112 6.66 23.00 10.10
CA THR A 112 7.96 23.54 10.52
C THR A 112 8.61 22.65 11.58
N GLY A 113 9.85 22.24 11.30
CA GLY A 113 10.65 21.48 12.26
C GLY A 113 11.31 22.38 13.29
N VAL A 114 11.86 21.77 14.33
CA VAL A 114 12.53 22.49 15.44
C VAL A 114 14.00 22.80 15.09
N VAL A 115 14.69 21.87 14.43
CA VAL A 115 16.10 22.04 14.02
C VAL A 115 16.22 22.26 12.51
N VAL A 116 15.41 21.57 11.74
CA VAL A 116 15.34 21.66 10.27
C VAL A 116 14.06 22.36 9.86
N PRO A 117 14.10 23.28 8.88
CA PRO A 117 13.01 24.23 8.65
C PRO A 117 11.73 23.55 8.14
N TYR A 118 11.86 22.47 7.36
CA TYR A 118 10.72 21.79 6.76
C TYR A 118 10.76 20.30 7.06
N VAL A 119 9.63 19.78 7.54
CA VAL A 119 9.40 18.35 7.77
C VAL A 119 8.09 17.98 7.07
N CYS A 120 8.08 16.88 6.33
CA CYS A 120 6.87 16.37 5.69
C CYS A 120 6.70 14.89 6.03
N THR A 121 5.48 14.52 6.41
CA THR A 121 5.05 13.14 6.62
C THR A 121 4.13 12.74 5.49
N THR A 122 4.51 11.70 4.76
CA THR A 122 3.73 11.12 3.67
C THR A 122 3.02 9.86 4.14
N GLY A 123 1.73 9.76 3.83
CA GLY A 123 0.91 8.58 4.06
C GLY A 123 0.35 7.98 2.77
N SER A 124 0.40 6.66 2.70
CA SER A 124 -0.23 5.89 1.61
C SER A 124 -0.80 4.57 2.12
N SER A 125 -1.96 4.16 1.61
CA SER A 125 -2.45 2.79 1.76
C SER A 125 -1.80 1.93 0.67
N ALA A 126 -0.95 0.99 1.08
CA ALA A 126 -0.32 0.01 0.20
C ALA A 126 -1.14 -1.28 0.20
N CYS A 127 -1.80 -1.56 -0.92
CA CYS A 127 -2.65 -2.72 -1.11
C CYS A 127 -2.00 -3.66 -2.13
N GLY A 128 -1.83 -4.92 -1.78
CA GLY A 128 -1.27 -5.92 -2.70
C GLY A 128 -1.98 -7.25 -2.65
N GLN A 129 -1.66 -8.08 -3.65
CA GLN A 129 -2.10 -9.45 -3.86
C GLN A 129 -0.89 -10.31 -4.19
#